data_AF-A0A7X8VXJ1-F1
#
_entry.id   AF-A0A7X8VXJ1-F1
#
_cell.length_a   1.000
_cell.length_b   1.000
_cell.length_c   1.000
_cell.angle_alpha   90.00
_cell.angle_beta   90.00
_cell.angle_gamma   90.00
#
_symmetry.space_group_name_H-M   'P 1'
#
loop_
_entity.id
_entity.type
_entity.pdbx_description
1 polymer ?
#
loop_
_entity_poly.entity_id
_entity_poly.type
_entity_poly.pdbx_seq_one_letter_code
_entity_poly.pdbx_strand_id
1 'polypeptide(L)'
;FEHYLAINPPKDVFAALQRIDEFFALPERWPEEEQQRRLEEIFLKLVSMMQGDSALQGNRCSFPFSREESQFLIGLNLRLSLAEAIAASQKQLQQKMLVNDPAGFNKNALWREVMATNGSDYLQKSLLPFYQSSYAGQLTAATVRQQSDLAFLEKSLRDNDRITVFHNRNDFLVNDQHLEWFQEILGKRARIFPEGGHLGNMYHPEYQAQILQVLTE
;
A
#
# COMPACT_ATOMS: atom_id res chain seq x y z
N PHE A 1 -8.39 -21.03 -15.90
CA PHE A 1 -7.65 -19.91 -16.51
C PHE A 1 -6.38 -20.44 -17.11
N GLU A 2 -6.10 -20.08 -18.36
CA GLU A 2 -4.92 -20.56 -19.10
C GLU A 2 -3.67 -19.73 -18.76
N HIS A 3 -3.82 -18.42 -18.54
CA HIS A 3 -2.74 -17.52 -18.12
C HIS A 3 -3.11 -16.67 -16.90
N TYR A 4 -2.11 -16.30 -16.11
CA TYR A 4 -2.24 -15.47 -14.91
C TYR A 4 -1.31 -14.26 -15.01
N LEU A 5 -1.87 -13.07 -14.77
CA LEU A 5 -1.12 -11.82 -14.71
C LEU A 5 -1.23 -11.21 -13.31
N ALA A 6 -0.09 -11.02 -12.66
CA ALA A 6 0.01 -10.19 -11.46
C ALA A 6 0.53 -8.80 -11.84
N ILE A 7 -0.18 -7.75 -11.41
CA ILE A 7 0.18 -6.37 -11.70
C ILE A 7 0.63 -5.71 -10.41
N ASN A 8 1.86 -5.23 -10.41
CA ASN A 8 2.54 -4.60 -9.28
C ASN A 8 2.44 -5.36 -7.95
N PRO A 9 2.63 -6.70 -7.93
CA PRO A 9 2.56 -7.42 -6.67
C PRO A 9 3.72 -7.00 -5.76
N PRO A 10 3.49 -6.66 -4.48
CA PRO A 10 4.58 -6.49 -3.53
C PRO A 10 5.26 -7.84 -3.31
N LYS A 11 6.61 -7.86 -3.35
CA LYS A 11 7.38 -9.06 -2.98
C LYS A 11 7.30 -9.32 -1.46
N ASP A 12 7.54 -8.29 -0.66
CA ASP A 12 7.46 -8.32 0.80
C ASP A 12 6.37 -7.36 1.27
N VAL A 13 5.24 -7.94 1.71
CA VAL A 13 4.07 -7.18 2.19
C VAL A 13 4.38 -6.36 3.44
N PHE A 14 5.26 -6.86 4.32
CA PHE A 14 5.61 -6.15 5.55
C PHE A 14 6.47 -4.92 5.22
N ALA A 15 7.43 -5.06 4.30
CA ALA A 15 8.21 -3.92 3.83
C ALA A 15 7.34 -2.88 3.10
N ALA A 16 6.36 -3.34 2.31
CA ALA A 16 5.40 -2.47 1.64
C ALA A 16 4.54 -1.67 2.64
N LEU A 17 4.04 -2.32 3.69
CA LEU A 17 3.28 -1.65 4.77
C LEU A 17 4.14 -0.66 5.56
N GLN A 18 5.38 -1.03 5.89
CA GLN A 18 6.31 -0.12 6.56
C GLN A 18 6.56 1.14 5.73
N ARG A 19 6.71 1.00 4.41
CA ARG A 19 6.89 2.15 3.52
C ARG A 19 5.69 3.10 3.54
N ILE A 20 4.47 2.57 3.62
CA ILE A 20 3.25 3.38 3.75
C ILE A 20 3.24 4.14 5.09
N ASP A 21 3.65 3.48 6.18
CA ASP A 21 3.78 4.12 7.48
C ASP A 21 4.84 5.24 7.46
N GLU A 22 5.98 5.02 6.81
CA GLU A 22 7.02 6.03 6.61
C GLU A 22 6.50 7.25 5.84
N PHE A 23 5.63 7.04 4.85
CA PHE A 23 5.01 8.11 4.08
C PHE A 23 4.05 8.95 4.93
N PHE A 24 3.22 8.32 5.76
CA PHE A 24 2.33 9.04 6.66
C PHE A 24 3.10 9.84 7.72
N ALA A 25 4.23 9.31 8.20
CA ALA A 25 5.07 9.94 9.22
C ALA A 25 6.00 11.05 8.68
N LEU A 26 5.98 11.35 7.37
CA LEU A 26 6.82 12.41 6.79
C LEU A 26 6.73 13.76 7.52
N PRO A 27 5.54 14.25 7.94
CA PRO A 27 5.44 15.51 8.65
C PRO A 27 6.22 15.57 9.96
N GLU A 28 6.45 14.43 10.62
CA GLU A 28 7.22 14.34 11.88
C GLU A 28 8.71 14.66 11.68
N ARG A 29 9.18 14.65 10.43
CA ARG A 29 10.58 14.96 10.06
C ARG A 29 10.78 16.43 9.70
N TRP A 30 9.71 17.20 9.61
CA TRP A 30 9.79 18.63 9.29
C TRP A 30 10.16 19.45 10.53
N PRO A 31 10.74 20.65 10.37
CA PRO A 31 10.94 21.56 11.51
C PRO A 31 9.61 21.84 12.22
N GLU A 32 9.58 21.73 13.55
CA GLU A 32 8.34 21.89 14.35
C GLU A 32 7.63 23.22 14.05
N GLU A 33 8.38 24.30 13.88
CA GLU A 33 7.86 25.65 13.58
C GLU A 33 7.17 25.73 12.20
N GLU A 34 7.50 24.84 11.26
CA GLU A 34 6.95 24.83 9.90
C GLU A 34 5.86 23.79 9.71
N GLN A 35 5.77 22.78 10.59
CA GLN A 35 4.96 21.59 10.38
C GLN A 35 3.48 21.93 10.16
N GLN A 36 2.90 22.78 11.03
CA GLN A 36 1.51 23.19 10.92
C GLN A 36 1.24 23.95 9.62
N ARG A 37 2.07 24.95 9.30
CA ARG A 37 1.93 25.76 8.07
C ARG A 37 1.99 24.87 6.82
N ARG A 38 2.94 23.94 6.77
CA ARG A 38 3.10 23.01 5.63
C ARG A 38 1.90 22.08 5.46
N LEU A 39 1.36 21.55 6.57
CA LEU A 39 0.14 20.75 6.53
C LEU A 39 -1.05 21.57 6.02
N GLU A 40 -1.25 22.79 6.54
CA GLU A 40 -2.31 23.69 6.09
C GLU A 40 -2.20 23.98 4.58
N GLU A 41 -1.00 24.24 4.06
CA GLU A 41 -0.75 24.44 2.63
C GLU A 41 -1.12 23.20 1.79
N ILE A 42 -0.77 22.00 2.24
CA ILE A 42 -1.15 20.75 1.56
C ILE A 42 -2.67 20.60 1.51
N PHE A 43 -3.37 20.86 2.61
CA PHE A 43 -4.83 20.76 2.65
C PHE A 43 -5.52 21.86 1.80
N LEU A 44 -4.99 23.08 1.77
CA LEU A 44 -5.50 24.14 0.89
C LEU A 44 -5.35 23.77 -0.59
N LYS A 45 -4.19 23.20 -0.99
CA LYS A 45 -3.98 22.67 -2.35
C LYS A 45 -5.01 21.58 -2.69
N LEU A 46 -5.30 20.68 -1.75
CA LEU A 46 -6.28 19.61 -1.93
C LEU A 46 -7.71 20.17 -2.12
N VAL A 47 -8.11 21.13 -1.28
CA VAL A 47 -9.43 21.78 -1.39
C VAL A 47 -9.58 22.53 -2.71
N SER A 48 -8.57 23.32 -3.11
CA SER A 48 -8.58 24.05 -4.39
C SER A 48 -8.72 23.08 -5.58
N MET A 49 -8.01 21.94 -5.53
CA MET A 49 -8.14 20.91 -6.55
C MET A 49 -9.56 20.30 -6.61
N MET A 50 -10.17 20.01 -5.45
CA MET A 50 -11.52 19.46 -5.39
C MET A 50 -12.61 20.44 -5.84
N GLN A 51 -12.39 21.74 -5.65
CA GLN A 51 -13.32 22.80 -6.07
C GLN A 51 -13.25 23.10 -7.58
N GLY A 52 -12.34 22.45 -8.32
CA GLY A 52 -12.24 22.59 -9.76
C GLY A 52 -11.65 23.92 -10.20
N ASP A 53 -10.88 24.60 -9.33
CA ASP A 53 -10.14 25.79 -9.71
C ASP A 53 -9.15 25.41 -10.83
N SER A 54 -9.49 25.94 -12.01
CA SER A 54 -9.04 25.62 -13.37
C SER A 54 -7.54 25.73 -13.69
N ALA A 55 -6.64 25.17 -12.87
CA ALA A 55 -5.25 24.94 -13.25
C ALA A 55 -5.00 23.54 -13.85
N LEU A 56 -6.02 22.66 -13.84
CA LEU A 56 -5.94 21.28 -14.35
C LEU A 56 -6.59 21.09 -15.73
N GLN A 57 -7.04 22.15 -16.39
CA GLN A 57 -7.51 22.10 -17.77
C GLN A 57 -6.36 22.36 -18.75
N GLY A 58 -5.67 21.29 -19.12
CA GLY A 58 -4.65 21.28 -20.16
C GLY A 58 -4.03 19.89 -20.26
N ASN A 59 -3.53 19.51 -21.45
CA ASN A 59 -2.96 18.19 -21.77
C ASN A 59 -1.69 17.78 -20.98
N ARG A 60 -1.46 18.35 -19.81
CA ARG A 60 -0.50 17.93 -18.79
C ARG A 60 -1.11 18.18 -17.41
N CYS A 61 -1.64 17.15 -16.77
CA CYS A 61 -2.03 17.20 -15.35
C CYS A 61 -0.77 17.37 -14.49
N SER A 62 -0.33 18.59 -14.22
CA SER A 62 0.60 18.83 -13.11
C SER A 62 -0.21 19.01 -11.84
N PHE A 63 -0.21 18.00 -10.97
CA PHE A 63 -0.77 18.16 -9.64
C PHE A 63 0.05 19.19 -8.86
N PRO A 64 -0.57 20.06 -8.04
CA PRO A 64 0.11 21.10 -7.28
C PRO A 64 0.88 20.55 -6.06
N PHE A 65 1.29 19.28 -6.10
CA PHE A 65 1.94 18.58 -5.01
C PHE A 65 3.38 18.23 -5.38
N SER A 66 4.29 18.49 -4.47
CA SER A 66 5.65 17.95 -4.55
C SER A 66 5.62 16.42 -4.41
N ARG A 67 6.75 15.77 -4.69
CA ARG A 67 6.90 14.33 -4.45
C ARG A 67 6.63 13.99 -2.97
N GLU A 68 7.21 14.73 -2.05
CA GLU A 68 7.06 14.50 -0.60
C GLU A 68 5.60 14.71 -0.17
N GLU A 69 4.94 15.75 -0.66
CA GLU A 69 3.51 16.00 -0.38
C GLU A 69 2.63 14.87 -0.92
N SER A 70 2.93 14.38 -2.13
CA SER A 70 2.22 13.24 -2.74
C SER A 70 2.41 11.96 -1.92
N GLN A 71 3.63 11.70 -1.43
CA GLN A 71 3.92 10.57 -0.54
C GLN A 71 3.11 10.66 0.74
N PHE A 72 3.11 11.83 1.40
CA PHE A 72 2.30 12.05 2.59
C PHE A 72 0.80 11.82 2.33
N LEU A 73 0.26 12.34 1.23
CA LEU A 73 -1.15 12.16 0.87
C LEU A 73 -1.50 10.68 0.60
N ILE A 74 -0.60 9.92 -0.03
CA ILE A 74 -0.75 8.46 -0.18
C ILE A 74 -0.78 7.78 1.20
N GLY A 75 0.17 8.12 2.08
CA GLY A 75 0.21 7.62 3.45
C GLY A 75 -1.04 7.96 4.25
N LEU A 76 -1.55 9.19 4.14
CA LEU A 76 -2.77 9.66 4.77
C LEU A 76 -4.00 8.89 4.27
N ASN A 77 -4.15 8.72 2.96
CA ASN A 77 -5.26 7.97 2.38
C ASN A 77 -5.31 6.53 2.91
N LEU A 78 -4.16 5.84 2.90
CA LEU A 78 -4.06 4.47 3.38
C LEU A 78 -4.23 4.38 4.91
N ARG A 79 -3.76 5.39 5.66
CA ARG A 79 -3.98 5.46 7.12
C ARG A 79 -5.46 5.62 7.46
N LEU A 80 -6.21 6.42 6.70
CA LEU A 80 -7.66 6.56 6.86
C LEU A 80 -8.37 5.21 6.61
N SER A 81 -8.05 4.53 5.50
CA SER A 81 -8.62 3.20 5.21
C SER A 81 -8.26 2.16 6.27
N LEU A 82 -7.03 2.19 6.79
CA LEU A 82 -6.61 1.30 7.87
C LEU A 82 -7.38 1.60 9.16
N ALA A 83 -7.54 2.87 9.53
CA ALA A 83 -8.28 3.28 10.71
C ALA A 83 -9.75 2.80 10.66
N GLU A 84 -10.38 2.90 9.49
CA GLU A 84 -11.73 2.35 9.26
C GLU A 84 -11.77 0.83 9.39
N ALA A 85 -10.81 0.13 8.77
CA ALA A 85 -10.71 -1.33 8.86
C ALA A 85 -10.53 -1.80 10.31
N ILE A 86 -9.69 -1.11 11.08
CA ILE A 86 -9.46 -1.35 12.51
C ILE A 86 -10.75 -1.16 13.32
N ALA A 87 -11.43 -0.02 13.13
CA ALA A 87 -12.65 0.29 13.87
C ALA A 87 -13.77 -0.72 13.53
N ALA A 88 -13.86 -1.16 12.28
CA ALA A 88 -14.81 -2.17 11.83
C ALA A 88 -14.46 -3.57 12.38
N SER A 89 -13.17 -3.95 12.35
CA SER A 89 -12.73 -5.28 12.77
C SER A 89 -12.93 -5.50 14.27
N GLN A 90 -12.77 -4.47 15.10
CA GLN A 90 -13.01 -4.57 16.54
C GLN A 90 -14.45 -5.02 16.87
N LYS A 91 -15.44 -4.51 16.12
CA LYS A 91 -16.84 -4.90 16.31
C LYS A 91 -17.09 -6.37 15.98
N GLN A 92 -16.41 -6.90 14.97
CA GLN A 92 -16.64 -8.27 14.48
C GLN A 92 -15.78 -9.32 15.19
N LEU A 93 -14.51 -8.99 15.45
CA LEU A 93 -13.52 -9.94 15.94
C LEU A 93 -13.35 -9.89 17.47
N GLN A 94 -14.02 -8.97 18.17
CA GLN A 94 -13.89 -8.73 19.62
C GLN A 94 -12.42 -8.59 20.08
N GLN A 95 -11.56 -8.10 19.18
CA GLN A 95 -10.15 -7.89 19.47
C GLN A 95 -10.00 -6.70 20.45
N LYS A 96 -9.27 -6.91 21.54
CA LYS A 96 -8.98 -5.88 22.55
C LYS A 96 -7.84 -4.94 22.13
N MET A 97 -7.80 -4.58 20.84
CA MET A 97 -6.72 -3.76 20.30
C MET A 97 -6.87 -2.29 20.67
N LEU A 98 -8.09 -1.75 20.61
CA LEU A 98 -8.37 -0.37 21.02
C LEU A 98 -8.89 -0.31 22.44
N VAL A 99 -8.48 0.75 23.14
CA VAL A 99 -9.00 1.16 24.44
C VAL A 99 -10.38 1.78 24.30
N ASN A 100 -10.61 2.60 23.26
CA ASN A 100 -11.90 3.22 23.02
C ASN A 100 -12.83 2.28 22.23
N ASP A 101 -14.05 2.08 22.74
CA ASP A 101 -15.07 1.27 22.08
C ASP A 101 -15.66 2.01 20.87
N PRO A 102 -15.65 1.41 19.66
CA PRO A 102 -16.37 1.94 18.50
C PRO A 102 -17.86 2.20 18.74
N ALA A 103 -18.52 1.51 19.66
CA ALA A 103 -19.92 1.76 20.04
C ALA A 103 -20.09 2.89 21.08
N GLY A 104 -18.99 3.38 21.66
CA GLY A 104 -19.00 4.43 22.67
C GLY A 104 -19.35 5.82 22.12
N PHE A 105 -19.72 6.73 23.03
CA PHE A 105 -20.05 8.13 22.72
C PHE A 105 -18.84 8.97 22.29
N ASN A 106 -17.63 8.66 22.77
CA ASN A 106 -16.44 9.48 22.53
C ASN A 106 -15.75 9.15 21.19
N LYS A 107 -16.41 9.50 20.08
CA LYS A 107 -15.90 9.25 18.72
C LYS A 107 -14.56 9.95 18.45
N ASN A 108 -14.31 11.13 19.03
CA ASN A 108 -13.05 11.85 18.84
C ASN A 108 -11.86 11.17 19.52
N ALA A 109 -12.07 10.51 20.66
CA ALA A 109 -11.01 9.71 21.29
C ALA A 109 -10.70 8.44 20.48
N LEU A 110 -11.74 7.74 20.01
CA LEU A 110 -11.60 6.61 19.10
C LEU A 110 -10.81 6.99 17.85
N TRP A 111 -11.21 8.06 17.15
CA TRP A 111 -10.56 8.50 15.92
C TRP A 111 -9.09 8.87 16.11
N ARG A 112 -8.75 9.53 17.22
CA ARG A 112 -7.33 9.80 17.56
C ARG A 112 -6.54 8.52 17.77
N GLU A 113 -7.12 7.55 18.46
CA GLU A 113 -6.47 6.27 18.73
C GLU A 113 -6.24 5.46 17.45
N VAL A 114 -7.26 5.30 16.59
CA VAL A 114 -7.11 4.52 15.35
C VAL A 114 -6.17 5.20 14.36
N MET A 115 -6.16 6.54 14.30
CA MET A 115 -5.21 7.27 13.44
C MET A 115 -3.76 7.17 13.94
N ALA A 116 -3.58 7.07 15.26
CA ALA A 116 -2.26 6.82 15.86
C ALA A 116 -1.78 5.37 15.66
N THR A 117 -2.66 4.44 15.29
CA THR A 117 -2.32 3.03 15.07
C THR A 117 -1.80 2.86 13.64
N ASN A 118 -0.56 2.41 13.49
CA ASN A 118 0.08 2.23 12.18
C ASN A 118 -0.10 0.80 11.63
N GLY A 119 0.37 0.55 10.40
CA GLY A 119 0.27 -0.77 9.77
C GLY A 119 1.00 -1.86 10.57
N SER A 120 2.18 -1.54 11.11
CA SER A 120 2.94 -2.45 11.99
C SER A 120 2.18 -2.78 13.28
N ASP A 121 1.56 -1.78 13.91
CA ASP A 121 0.72 -1.96 15.09
C ASP A 121 -0.47 -2.88 14.77
N TYR A 122 -1.15 -2.65 13.64
CA TYR A 122 -2.26 -3.49 13.21
C TYR A 122 -1.83 -4.94 13.00
N LEU A 123 -0.70 -5.16 12.32
CA LEU A 123 -0.14 -6.51 12.15
C LEU A 123 0.13 -7.19 13.49
N GLN A 124 0.79 -6.50 14.42
CA GLN A 124 1.23 -7.07 15.69
C GLN A 124 0.11 -7.25 16.72
N LYS A 125 -0.81 -6.28 16.81
CA LYS A 125 -1.83 -6.21 17.85
C LYS A 125 -3.17 -6.81 17.42
N SER A 126 -3.41 -6.99 16.12
CA SER A 126 -4.65 -7.56 15.59
C SER A 126 -4.39 -8.79 14.72
N LEU A 127 -3.72 -8.66 13.58
CA LEU A 127 -3.66 -9.72 12.57
C LEU A 127 -2.93 -10.97 13.07
N LEU A 128 -1.75 -10.80 13.68
CA LEU A 128 -0.96 -11.92 14.22
C LEU A 128 -1.68 -12.66 15.36
N PRO A 129 -2.23 -11.98 16.39
CA PRO A 129 -3.05 -12.62 17.42
C PRO A 129 -4.26 -13.38 16.85
N PHE A 130 -4.90 -12.84 15.81
CA PHE A 130 -5.99 -13.52 15.12
C PHE A 130 -5.53 -14.86 14.51
N TYR A 131 -4.48 -14.86 13.69
CA TYR A 131 -3.97 -16.09 13.09
C TYR A 131 -3.47 -17.10 14.13
N GLN A 132 -2.79 -16.64 15.18
CA GLN A 132 -2.37 -17.51 16.27
C GLN A 132 -3.57 -18.19 16.95
N SER A 133 -4.63 -17.44 17.22
CA SER A 133 -5.83 -18.00 17.85
C SER A 133 -6.59 -18.95 16.93
N SER A 134 -6.78 -18.57 15.65
CA SER A 134 -7.51 -19.36 14.66
C SER A 134 -6.83 -20.67 14.28
N TYR A 135 -5.51 -20.74 14.41
CA TYR A 135 -4.72 -21.93 14.06
C TYR A 135 -4.08 -22.60 15.30
N ALA A 136 -4.68 -22.43 16.48
CA ALA A 136 -4.24 -23.06 17.74
C ALA A 136 -2.73 -22.91 18.03
N GLY A 137 -2.17 -21.75 17.69
CA GLY A 137 -0.76 -21.40 17.88
C GLY A 137 0.21 -21.97 16.85
N GLN A 138 -0.26 -22.71 15.84
CA GLN A 138 0.60 -23.34 14.82
C GLN A 138 1.25 -22.30 13.89
N LEU A 139 0.60 -21.15 13.67
CA LEU A 139 1.15 -20.05 12.90
C LEU A 139 1.82 -19.04 13.83
N THR A 140 3.16 -19.07 13.87
CA THR A 140 3.95 -18.06 14.58
C THR A 140 4.04 -16.76 13.76
N ALA A 141 4.42 -15.65 14.39
CA ALA A 141 4.67 -14.39 13.69
C ALA A 141 5.72 -14.55 12.57
N ALA A 142 6.77 -15.33 12.82
CA ALA A 142 7.80 -15.64 11.82
C ALA A 142 7.22 -16.43 10.65
N THR A 143 6.36 -17.42 10.92
CA THR A 143 5.68 -18.22 9.89
C THR A 143 4.77 -17.36 9.02
N VAL A 144 3.94 -16.51 9.63
CA VAL A 144 3.05 -15.60 8.88
C VAL A 144 3.87 -14.66 8.00
N ARG A 145 4.93 -14.05 8.55
CA ARG A 145 5.82 -13.19 7.76
C ARG A 145 6.45 -13.93 6.60
N GLN A 146 7.01 -15.11 6.84
CA GLN A 146 7.64 -15.93 5.81
C GLN A 146 6.65 -16.31 4.70
N GLN A 147 5.46 -16.80 5.07
CA GLN A 147 4.45 -17.26 4.11
C GLN A 147 3.75 -16.11 3.36
N SER A 148 3.88 -14.87 3.84
CA SER A 148 3.37 -13.67 3.17
C SER A 148 4.38 -13.04 2.19
N ASP A 149 5.63 -13.52 2.16
CA ASP A 149 6.65 -13.09 1.20
C ASP A 149 6.57 -13.97 -0.06
N LEU A 150 6.59 -13.37 -1.24
CA LEU A 150 6.54 -14.12 -2.50
C LEU A 150 7.72 -15.07 -2.72
N ALA A 151 8.85 -14.86 -2.02
CA ALA A 151 9.97 -15.80 -1.99
C ALA A 151 9.56 -17.18 -1.43
N PHE A 152 8.54 -17.26 -0.57
CA PHE A 152 7.99 -18.55 -0.14
C PHE A 152 7.41 -19.37 -1.29
N LEU A 153 6.93 -18.70 -2.34
CA LEU A 153 6.37 -19.31 -3.54
C LEU A 153 7.40 -19.38 -4.69
N GLU A 154 8.69 -19.10 -4.44
CA GLU A 154 9.69 -18.96 -5.49
C GLU A 154 9.72 -20.14 -6.46
N LYS A 155 9.80 -21.37 -5.95
CA LYS A 155 9.82 -22.57 -6.78
C LYS A 155 8.56 -22.67 -7.65
N SER A 156 7.39 -22.45 -7.06
CA SER A 156 6.12 -22.49 -7.79
C SER A 156 6.01 -21.39 -8.84
N LEU A 157 6.56 -20.21 -8.59
CA LEU A 157 6.61 -19.10 -9.54
C LEU A 157 7.59 -19.34 -10.69
N ARG A 158 8.75 -19.94 -10.37
CA ARG A 158 9.79 -20.33 -11.33
C ARG A 158 9.30 -21.41 -12.28
N ASP A 159 8.69 -22.46 -11.73
CA ASP A 159 8.28 -23.66 -12.47
C ASP A 159 6.96 -23.48 -13.26
N ASN A 160 6.19 -22.41 -12.99
CA ASN A 160 4.91 -22.15 -13.64
C ASN A 160 5.05 -21.11 -14.76
N ASP A 161 5.09 -21.59 -15.99
CA ASP A 161 5.19 -20.81 -17.24
C ASP A 161 3.96 -19.94 -17.54
N ARG A 162 2.81 -20.20 -16.90
CA ARG A 162 1.56 -19.45 -17.10
C ARG A 162 1.48 -18.15 -16.30
N ILE A 163 2.44 -17.86 -15.43
CA ILE A 163 2.45 -16.66 -14.58
C ILE A 163 3.33 -15.59 -15.21
N THR A 164 2.76 -14.40 -15.42
CA THR A 164 3.46 -13.18 -15.82
C THR A 164 3.31 -12.11 -14.74
N VAL A 165 4.36 -11.32 -14.52
CA VAL A 165 4.36 -10.18 -13.60
C VAL A 165 4.65 -8.90 -14.38
N PHE A 166 3.78 -7.91 -14.24
CA PHE A 166 4.05 -6.54 -14.67
C PHE A 166 4.42 -5.72 -13.44
N HIS A 167 5.48 -4.91 -13.54
CA HIS A 167 5.89 -4.03 -12.46
C HIS A 167 6.59 -2.77 -12.96
N ASN A 168 6.77 -1.78 -12.09
CA ASN A 168 7.38 -0.49 -12.44
C ASN A 168 8.61 -0.25 -11.58
N ARG A 169 9.70 0.30 -12.16
CA ARG A 169 10.92 0.62 -11.41
C ARG A 169 10.70 1.65 -10.32
N ASN A 170 9.76 2.56 -10.53
CA ASN A 170 9.42 3.62 -9.58
C ASN A 170 8.18 3.29 -8.73
N ASP A 171 7.77 2.02 -8.63
CA ASP A 171 6.77 1.60 -7.65
C ASP A 171 7.34 1.73 -6.23
N PHE A 172 6.65 2.51 -5.39
CA PHE A 172 7.15 2.83 -4.06
C PHE A 172 7.05 1.67 -3.07
N LEU A 173 6.24 0.64 -3.34
CA LEU A 173 6.07 -0.52 -2.44
C LEU A 173 7.20 -1.56 -2.54
N VAL A 174 8.14 -1.37 -3.48
CA VAL A 174 9.28 -2.27 -3.69
C VAL A 174 10.59 -1.50 -3.73
N ASN A 175 11.70 -2.23 -3.75
CA ASN A 175 13.05 -1.71 -3.95
C ASN A 175 13.73 -2.45 -5.11
N ASP A 176 14.94 -2.02 -5.49
CA ASP A 176 15.67 -2.60 -6.61
C ASP A 176 15.93 -4.11 -6.41
N GLN A 177 16.23 -4.56 -5.19
CA GLN A 177 16.44 -5.98 -4.89
C GLN A 177 15.18 -6.82 -5.12
N HIS A 178 13.99 -6.27 -4.83
CA HIS A 178 12.73 -6.95 -5.10
C HIS A 178 12.49 -7.08 -6.61
N LEU A 179 12.82 -6.04 -7.39
CA LEU A 179 12.68 -6.04 -8.84
C LEU A 179 13.65 -7.03 -9.50
N GLU A 180 14.91 -7.03 -9.05
CA GLU A 180 15.93 -8.00 -9.47
C GLU A 180 15.48 -9.44 -9.19
N TRP A 181 14.91 -9.69 -8.00
CA TRP A 181 14.34 -10.99 -7.67
C TRP A 181 13.25 -11.41 -8.67
N PHE A 182 12.28 -10.55 -8.98
CA PHE A 182 11.27 -10.89 -10.00
C PHE A 182 11.90 -11.26 -11.35
N GLN A 183 12.91 -10.52 -11.79
CA GLN A 183 13.62 -10.79 -13.05
C GLN A 183 14.39 -12.12 -13.01
N GLU A 184 15.01 -12.45 -11.87
CA GLU A 184 15.74 -13.71 -11.69
C GLU A 184 14.80 -14.94 -11.71
N ILE A 185 13.65 -14.84 -11.06
CA ILE A 185 12.71 -15.97 -10.92
C ILE A 185 11.90 -16.19 -12.20
N LEU A 186 11.43 -15.11 -12.82
CA LEU A 186 10.45 -15.17 -13.90
C LEU A 186 11.07 -14.91 -15.28
N GLY A 187 12.30 -14.39 -15.34
CA GLY A 187 12.98 -14.05 -16.59
C GLY A 187 12.14 -13.12 -17.46
N LYS A 188 11.86 -13.52 -18.70
CA LYS A 188 11.03 -12.75 -19.65
C LYS A 188 9.58 -12.55 -19.19
N ARG A 189 9.11 -13.34 -18.22
CA ARG A 189 7.76 -13.23 -17.64
C ARG A 189 7.66 -12.11 -16.60
N ALA A 190 8.78 -11.53 -16.15
CA ALA A 190 8.78 -10.29 -15.37
C ALA A 190 9.02 -9.09 -16.31
N ARG A 191 7.97 -8.35 -16.64
CA ARG A 191 8.04 -7.13 -17.45
C ARG A 191 8.13 -5.91 -16.53
N ILE A 192 9.32 -5.30 -16.49
CA ILE A 192 9.61 -4.15 -15.62
C ILE A 192 9.65 -2.86 -16.44
N PHE A 193 8.61 -2.03 -16.31
CA PHE A 193 8.49 -0.74 -16.99
C PHE A 193 9.31 0.34 -16.25
N PRO A 194 9.85 1.34 -16.96
CA PRO A 194 10.69 2.37 -16.35
C PRO A 194 9.90 3.27 -15.39
N GLU A 195 8.63 3.54 -15.70
CA GLU A 195 7.75 4.39 -14.92
C GLU A 195 6.31 3.89 -14.90
N GLY A 196 5.52 4.43 -13.97
CA GLY A 196 4.13 4.05 -13.76
C GLY A 196 3.70 4.03 -12.29
N GLY A 197 4.64 4.12 -11.34
CA GLY A 197 4.34 4.06 -9.91
C GLY A 197 3.61 2.77 -9.54
N HIS A 198 2.75 2.82 -8.53
CA HIS A 198 1.87 1.71 -8.19
C HIS A 198 0.57 1.82 -9.01
N LEU A 199 0.39 0.95 -10.01
CA LEU A 199 -0.79 0.88 -10.91
C LEU A 199 -1.07 2.10 -11.81
N GLY A 200 -0.19 3.09 -11.87
CA GLY A 200 -0.38 4.29 -12.69
C GLY A 200 -0.39 4.02 -14.20
N ASN A 201 0.10 2.87 -14.67
CA ASN A 201 0.06 2.53 -16.10
C ASN A 201 -1.33 2.05 -16.57
N MET A 202 -2.26 1.75 -15.66
CA MET A 202 -3.53 1.07 -16.00
C MET A 202 -4.43 1.83 -16.96
N TYR A 203 -4.32 3.16 -17.03
CA TYR A 203 -5.13 3.99 -17.93
C TYR A 203 -4.53 4.13 -19.33
N HIS A 204 -3.29 3.69 -19.54
CA HIS A 204 -2.59 3.81 -20.81
C HIS A 204 -3.03 2.70 -21.79
N PRO A 205 -3.52 3.05 -23.00
CA PRO A 205 -3.96 2.06 -23.99
C PRO A 205 -2.88 1.04 -24.36
N GLU A 206 -1.61 1.47 -24.45
CA GLU A 206 -0.46 0.62 -24.72
C GLU A 206 -0.17 -0.40 -23.61
N TYR A 207 -0.46 -0.03 -22.36
CA TYR A 207 -0.33 -0.94 -21.22
C TYR A 207 -1.49 -1.95 -21.21
N GLN A 208 -2.71 -1.48 -21.49
CA GLN A 208 -3.89 -2.35 -21.63
C GLN A 208 -3.73 -3.36 -22.76
N ALA A 209 -3.17 -2.96 -23.90
CA ALA A 209 -2.86 -3.86 -25.01
C ALA A 209 -1.89 -4.97 -24.60
N GLN A 210 -0.86 -4.66 -23.80
CA GLN A 210 0.06 -5.66 -23.28
C GLN A 210 -0.59 -6.62 -22.27
N ILE A 211 -1.51 -6.12 -21.43
CA ILE A 211 -2.31 -6.98 -20.54
C ILE A 211 -3.12 -7.98 -21.37
N LEU A 212 -3.85 -7.50 -22.39
CA LEU A 212 -4.66 -8.36 -23.25
C LEU A 212 -3.80 -9.39 -23.95
N GLN A 213 -2.67 -8.97 -24.53
CA GLN A 213 -1.72 -9.89 -25.16
C GLN A 213 -1.35 -11.06 -24.25
N VAL A 214 -0.96 -10.80 -23.00
CA VAL A 214 -0.56 -11.86 -22.03
C VAL A 214 -1.71 -12.80 -21.66
N LEU A 215 -2.95 -12.30 -21.67
CA LEU A 215 -4.12 -13.08 -21.26
C LEU A 215 -4.77 -13.86 -22.40
N THR A 216 -4.43 -13.56 -23.67
CA THR A 216 -4.99 -14.20 -24.86
C THR A 216 -4.00 -15.05 -25.66
N GLU A 217 -2.71 -14.91 -25.38
CA GLU A 217 -1.68 -15.90 -25.77
C GLU A 217 -1.92 -17.22 -25.02
#